data_AF-A0A655ANX8-F1
#
_entry.id   AF-A0A655ANX8-F1
#
_cell.length_a   1.000
_cell.length_b   1.000
_cell.length_c   1.000
_cell.angle_alpha   90.00
_cell.angle_beta   90.00
_cell.angle_gamma   90.00
#
_symmetry.space_group_name_H-M   'P 1'
#
loop_
_entity.id
_entity.type
_entity.pdbx_description
1 polymer ?
#
loop_
_entity_poly.entity_id
_entity_poly.type
_entity_poly.pdbx_seq_one_letter_code
_entity_poly.pdbx_strand_id
1 'polypeptide(L)'
;MANTGDFNSGGVVSGIGGNTGSFNSGNLNTGFGNAGDLNTGLFNSGDVNTGIGSTVDQPGSVSGFGNTGTSVSGFNNSGNLTSGFGNMNSNVFDSTSGFQNIGDANVGFFNSGNSNEGFFNTGMFNNGIYNSGVASTGIANSGNASSGVANSGDNSSGAFNQGDNQAGFFGQP
;
A
#
# COMPACT_ATOMS: atom_id res chain seq x y z
N MET A 1 -20.06 -17.09 -24.29
CA MET A 1 -20.22 -17.83 -23.02
C MET A 1 -21.58 -17.45 -22.43
N ALA A 2 -22.14 -18.22 -21.51
CA ALA A 2 -23.47 -17.95 -20.94
C ALA A 2 -23.34 -17.65 -19.44
N ASN A 3 -24.35 -16.99 -18.87
CA ASN A 3 -24.42 -16.82 -17.43
C ASN A 3 -24.52 -18.19 -16.74
N THR A 4 -23.73 -18.39 -15.69
CA THR A 4 -23.72 -19.59 -14.85
C THR A 4 -24.20 -19.22 -13.44
N GLY A 5 -25.26 -19.88 -12.98
CA GLY A 5 -25.95 -19.57 -11.72
C GLY A 5 -27.18 -18.67 -11.90
N ASP A 6 -27.86 -18.35 -10.80
CA ASP A 6 -29.22 -17.80 -10.82
C ASP A 6 -29.29 -16.26 -10.94
N PHE A 7 -30.34 -15.75 -11.59
CA PHE A 7 -30.70 -14.32 -11.62
C PHE A 7 -29.62 -13.37 -12.17
N ASN A 8 -28.70 -13.87 -13.01
CA ASN A 8 -27.74 -13.04 -13.71
C ASN A 8 -28.36 -12.37 -14.95
N SER A 9 -28.07 -11.09 -15.18
CA SER A 9 -28.47 -10.31 -16.37
C SER A 9 -27.26 -9.74 -17.11
N GLY A 10 -27.38 -9.50 -18.43
CA GLY A 10 -26.24 -9.12 -19.28
C GLY A 10 -25.39 -10.34 -19.72
N GLY A 11 -24.19 -10.11 -20.23
CA GLY A 11 -23.21 -11.17 -20.50
C GLY A 11 -23.18 -11.74 -21.93
N VAL A 12 -24.01 -11.28 -22.86
CA VAL A 12 -24.00 -11.84 -24.24
C VAL A 12 -23.95 -10.71 -25.29
N VAL A 13 -22.76 -10.17 -25.51
CA VAL A 13 -22.46 -9.35 -26.71
C VAL A 13 -21.33 -10.05 -27.48
N SER A 14 -21.62 -10.52 -28.70
CA SER A 14 -20.65 -11.16 -29.61
C SER A 14 -19.86 -12.36 -29.06
N GLY A 15 -20.42 -13.11 -28.10
CA GLY A 15 -19.85 -14.40 -27.64
C GLY A 15 -18.77 -14.30 -26.55
N ILE A 16 -18.32 -13.09 -26.22
CA ILE A 16 -17.47 -12.78 -25.06
C ILE A 16 -18.41 -12.27 -23.95
N GLY A 17 -18.26 -12.78 -22.73
CA GLY A 17 -19.14 -12.44 -21.62
C GLY A 17 -19.95 -13.62 -21.08
N GLY A 18 -20.29 -13.51 -19.79
CA GLY A 18 -21.03 -14.47 -18.99
C GLY A 18 -20.68 -14.26 -17.52
N ASN A 19 -21.68 -14.06 -16.67
CA ASN A 19 -21.48 -13.90 -15.24
C ASN A 19 -21.49 -15.28 -14.55
N THR A 20 -20.67 -15.47 -13.52
CA THR A 20 -20.66 -16.68 -12.68
C THR A 20 -21.11 -16.35 -11.27
N GLY A 21 -22.08 -17.09 -10.72
CA GLY A 21 -22.66 -16.84 -9.40
C GLY A 21 -24.10 -16.33 -9.51
N SER A 22 -24.51 -15.39 -8.67
CA SER A 22 -25.91 -14.96 -8.63
C SER A 22 -26.11 -13.46 -8.59
N PHE A 23 -27.24 -12.99 -9.14
CA PHE A 23 -27.64 -11.58 -9.11
C PHE A 23 -26.62 -10.61 -9.72
N ASN A 24 -25.77 -11.07 -10.62
CA ASN A 24 -24.82 -10.18 -11.29
C ASN A 24 -25.45 -9.57 -12.55
N SER A 25 -25.25 -8.27 -12.76
CA SER A 25 -25.68 -7.52 -13.94
C SER A 25 -24.48 -6.95 -14.69
N GLY A 26 -24.46 -7.08 -16.03
CA GLY A 26 -23.32 -6.70 -16.87
C GLY A 26 -22.56 -7.93 -17.38
N ASN A 27 -21.25 -7.87 -17.50
CA ASN A 27 -20.42 -8.90 -18.15
C ASN A 27 -19.23 -9.34 -17.29
N LEU A 28 -18.91 -10.65 -17.32
CA LEU A 28 -17.70 -11.24 -16.71
C LEU A 28 -17.59 -11.02 -15.20
N ASN A 29 -18.71 -10.82 -14.52
CA ASN A 29 -18.74 -10.74 -13.06
C ASN A 29 -18.73 -12.14 -12.44
N THR A 30 -17.97 -12.33 -11.36
CA THR A 30 -17.93 -13.55 -10.56
C THR A 30 -18.31 -13.26 -9.11
N GLY A 31 -19.33 -13.93 -8.59
CA GLY A 31 -19.76 -13.79 -7.19
C GLY A 31 -21.23 -13.41 -7.06
N PHE A 32 -21.56 -12.52 -6.13
CA PHE A 32 -22.95 -12.20 -5.79
C PHE A 32 -23.25 -10.70 -5.89
N GLY A 33 -24.30 -10.35 -6.63
CA GLY A 33 -24.85 -8.99 -6.61
C GLY A 33 -23.95 -7.92 -7.22
N ASN A 34 -23.05 -8.28 -8.14
CA ASN A 34 -22.17 -7.29 -8.79
C ASN A 34 -22.87 -6.65 -9.99
N ALA A 35 -22.79 -5.33 -10.12
CA ALA A 35 -23.22 -4.55 -11.27
C ALA A 35 -22.01 -3.88 -11.93
N GLY A 36 -21.99 -3.81 -13.26
CA GLY A 36 -20.82 -3.38 -14.06
C GLY A 36 -20.14 -4.59 -14.72
N ASP A 37 -18.87 -4.47 -15.06
CA ASP A 37 -18.10 -5.47 -15.80
C ASP A 37 -16.81 -5.90 -15.06
N LEU A 38 -16.40 -7.16 -15.22
CA LEU A 38 -15.15 -7.73 -14.69
C LEU A 38 -14.99 -7.65 -13.16
N ASN A 39 -16.08 -7.67 -12.39
CA ASN A 39 -16.01 -7.69 -10.94
C ASN A 39 -15.88 -9.10 -10.38
N THR A 40 -15.13 -9.27 -9.29
CA THR A 40 -15.10 -10.49 -8.49
C THR A 40 -15.43 -10.17 -7.04
N GLY A 41 -16.37 -10.88 -6.43
CA GLY A 41 -16.74 -10.70 -5.02
C GLY A 41 -18.20 -10.36 -4.81
N LEU A 42 -18.50 -9.43 -3.91
CA LEU A 42 -19.87 -9.18 -3.42
C LEU A 42 -20.26 -7.71 -3.58
N PHE A 43 -21.42 -7.45 -4.16
CA PHE A 43 -22.07 -6.13 -4.15
C PHE A 43 -21.23 -4.98 -4.72
N ASN A 44 -20.39 -5.24 -5.73
CA ASN A 44 -19.68 -4.18 -6.44
C ASN A 44 -20.63 -3.49 -7.46
N SER A 45 -20.49 -2.19 -7.70
CA SER A 45 -21.35 -1.35 -8.55
C SER A 45 -20.56 -0.47 -9.52
N GLY A 46 -19.41 -0.98 -10.00
CA GLY A 46 -18.56 -0.37 -11.03
C GLY A 46 -17.77 -1.46 -11.75
N ASP A 47 -16.67 -1.15 -12.43
CA ASP A 47 -15.87 -2.11 -13.20
C ASP A 47 -14.54 -2.50 -12.52
N VAL A 48 -14.05 -3.71 -12.82
CA VAL A 48 -12.71 -4.25 -12.46
C VAL A 48 -12.46 -4.34 -10.94
N ASN A 49 -13.51 -4.47 -10.13
CA ASN A 49 -13.39 -4.58 -8.67
C ASN A 49 -13.19 -6.03 -8.23
N THR A 50 -12.27 -6.30 -7.30
CA THR A 50 -12.12 -7.62 -6.66
C THR A 50 -12.32 -7.53 -5.14
N GLY A 51 -13.56 -7.37 -4.67
CA GLY A 51 -13.80 -7.10 -3.25
C GLY A 51 -15.27 -7.10 -2.86
N ILE A 52 -15.56 -6.39 -1.77
CA ILE A 52 -16.90 -6.24 -1.23
C ILE A 52 -17.30 -4.76 -1.27
N GLY A 53 -18.41 -4.46 -1.95
CA GLY A 53 -19.08 -3.15 -1.84
C GLY A 53 -18.38 -1.99 -2.53
N SER A 54 -17.54 -2.21 -3.54
CA SER A 54 -16.95 -1.10 -4.31
C SER A 54 -18.01 -0.45 -5.20
N THR A 55 -18.22 0.86 -5.09
CA THR A 55 -19.29 1.56 -5.82
C THR A 55 -18.81 2.41 -7.00
N VAL A 56 -17.54 2.29 -7.39
CA VAL A 56 -16.94 3.09 -8.47
C VAL A 56 -16.12 2.19 -9.40
N ASP A 57 -15.94 2.63 -10.64
CA ASP A 57 -15.02 2.00 -11.57
C ASP A 57 -13.59 2.24 -11.10
N GLN A 58 -12.86 1.17 -10.82
CA GLN A 58 -11.51 1.30 -10.29
C GLN A 58 -10.51 1.35 -11.45
N PRO A 59 -9.54 2.26 -11.41
CA PRO A 59 -8.51 2.32 -12.43
C PRO A 59 -7.53 1.14 -12.20
N GLY A 60 -7.81 0.01 -12.85
CA GLY A 60 -7.03 -1.22 -12.71
C GLY A 60 -7.50 -2.12 -11.56
N SER A 61 -6.63 -3.06 -11.13
CA SER A 61 -7.01 -4.07 -10.15
C SER A 61 -7.07 -3.51 -8.72
N VAL A 62 -8.28 -3.36 -8.17
CA VAL A 62 -8.46 -2.97 -6.76
C VAL A 62 -9.19 -4.08 -6.02
N SER A 63 -8.63 -4.50 -4.87
CA SER A 63 -9.20 -5.57 -4.07
C SER A 63 -9.31 -5.27 -2.58
N GLY A 64 -10.22 -5.94 -1.87
CA GLY A 64 -10.46 -5.71 -0.44
C GLY A 64 -11.55 -4.66 -0.17
N PHE A 65 -11.37 -3.82 0.85
CA PHE A 65 -12.39 -2.87 1.32
C PHE A 65 -11.84 -1.44 1.46
N GLY A 66 -12.60 -0.46 0.98
CA GLY A 66 -12.32 0.97 1.21
C GLY A 66 -11.05 1.49 0.55
N ASN A 67 -10.52 0.79 -0.46
CA ASN A 67 -9.30 1.22 -1.16
C ASN A 67 -9.61 2.23 -2.28
N THR A 68 -8.73 3.22 -2.46
CA THR A 68 -8.80 4.23 -3.53
C THR A 68 -7.52 4.26 -4.33
N GLY A 69 -7.62 4.21 -5.67
CA GLY A 69 -6.49 4.38 -6.61
C GLY A 69 -6.21 3.13 -7.45
N THR A 70 -5.00 2.96 -8.00
CA THR A 70 -4.69 1.89 -8.96
C THR A 70 -3.85 0.77 -8.36
N SER A 71 -4.16 -0.49 -8.68
CA SER A 71 -3.37 -1.65 -8.20
C SER A 71 -3.27 -1.69 -6.66
N VAL A 72 -4.41 -1.54 -5.97
CA VAL A 72 -4.47 -1.42 -4.50
C VAL A 72 -5.14 -2.65 -3.89
N SER A 73 -4.64 -3.15 -2.76
CA SER A 73 -5.22 -4.29 -2.04
C SER A 73 -5.26 -4.09 -0.53
N GLY A 74 -6.16 -4.79 0.17
CA GLY A 74 -6.26 -4.77 1.63
C GLY A 74 -7.38 -3.87 2.15
N PHE A 75 -7.12 -3.04 3.15
CA PHE A 75 -8.14 -2.25 3.84
C PHE A 75 -7.78 -0.76 3.91
N ASN A 76 -8.66 0.11 3.42
CA ASN A 76 -8.56 1.57 3.57
C ASN A 76 -7.25 2.18 3.07
N ASN A 77 -6.62 1.62 2.04
CA ASN A 77 -5.43 2.20 1.43
C ASN A 77 -5.81 3.24 0.37
N SER A 78 -5.03 4.30 0.25
CA SER A 78 -5.22 5.36 -0.74
C SER A 78 -3.92 5.61 -1.51
N GLY A 79 -3.93 5.46 -2.82
CA GLY A 79 -2.73 5.68 -3.64
C GLY A 79 -2.61 4.64 -4.75
N ASN A 80 -1.40 4.37 -5.22
CA ASN A 80 -1.14 3.38 -6.27
C ASN A 80 -0.17 2.32 -5.77
N LEU A 81 -0.25 1.11 -6.33
CA LEU A 81 0.63 -0.02 -6.01
C LEU A 81 0.74 -0.25 -4.49
N THR A 82 -0.38 -0.11 -3.78
CA THR A 82 -0.41 -0.09 -2.31
C THR A 82 -1.09 -1.33 -1.76
N SER A 83 -0.54 -1.91 -0.69
CA SER A 83 -1.13 -3.08 -0.02
C SER A 83 -1.09 -2.98 1.51
N GLY A 84 -2.00 -3.67 2.18
CA GLY A 84 -2.04 -3.75 3.65
C GLY A 84 -3.19 -2.96 4.26
N PHE A 85 -2.94 -2.13 5.28
CA PHE A 85 -3.97 -1.41 6.00
C PHE A 85 -3.64 0.09 6.11
N GLY A 86 -4.53 0.95 5.61
CA GLY A 86 -4.51 2.37 5.90
C GLY A 86 -3.29 3.13 5.38
N ASN A 87 -2.60 2.60 4.37
CA ASN A 87 -1.45 3.27 3.79
C ASN A 87 -1.91 4.38 2.83
N MET A 88 -1.17 5.48 2.79
CA MET A 88 -1.41 6.61 1.89
C MET A 88 -0.15 6.92 1.08
N ASN A 89 -0.24 6.90 -0.24
CA ASN A 89 0.84 7.35 -1.11
C ASN A 89 0.28 8.15 -2.31
N SER A 90 1.16 8.84 -3.04
CA SER A 90 0.76 9.73 -4.14
C SER A 90 1.44 9.40 -5.47
N ASN A 91 2.55 8.66 -5.44
CA ASN A 91 3.27 8.27 -6.64
C ASN A 91 2.68 7.03 -7.30
N VAL A 92 2.91 6.92 -8.62
CA VAL A 92 2.36 5.84 -9.48
C VAL A 92 3.36 4.69 -9.68
N PHE A 93 4.63 4.87 -9.29
CA PHE A 93 5.71 3.91 -9.58
C PHE A 93 6.32 3.25 -8.36
N ASP A 94 5.95 3.69 -7.16
CA ASP A 94 6.53 3.24 -5.90
C ASP A 94 5.50 2.45 -5.09
N SER A 95 5.87 1.24 -4.65
CA SER A 95 4.95 0.37 -3.92
C SER A 95 5.03 0.61 -2.42
N THR A 96 3.90 0.93 -1.78
CA THR A 96 3.82 1.08 -0.32
C THR A 96 3.13 -0.14 0.28
N SER A 97 3.65 -0.71 1.37
CA SER A 97 3.05 -1.87 2.01
C SER A 97 3.15 -1.87 3.54
N GLY A 98 2.18 -2.51 4.20
CA GLY A 98 2.15 -2.69 5.65
C GLY A 98 1.01 -1.92 6.30
N PHE A 99 1.28 -1.15 7.35
CA PHE A 99 0.26 -0.52 8.19
C PHE A 99 0.51 0.98 8.36
N GLN A 100 -0.46 1.80 7.94
CA GLN A 100 -0.49 3.25 8.21
C GLN A 100 0.78 3.99 7.78
N ASN A 101 1.43 3.58 6.70
CA ASN A 101 2.53 4.35 6.12
C ASN A 101 2.00 5.54 5.33
N ILE A 102 2.69 6.69 5.41
CA ILE A 102 2.36 7.92 4.68
C ILE A 102 3.53 8.28 3.78
N GLY A 103 3.26 8.41 2.48
CA GLY A 103 4.27 8.61 1.43
C GLY A 103 4.65 7.31 0.73
N ASP A 104 5.61 7.40 -0.17
CA ASP A 104 5.82 6.39 -1.20
C ASP A 104 6.95 5.41 -0.87
N ALA A 105 6.92 4.20 -1.45
CA ALA A 105 7.93 3.15 -1.27
C ALA A 105 8.18 2.71 0.19
N ASN A 106 7.30 3.06 1.13
CA ASN A 106 7.47 2.68 2.53
C ASN A 106 7.01 1.23 2.77
N VAL A 107 7.77 0.49 3.57
CA VAL A 107 7.47 -0.89 3.97
C VAL A 107 7.50 -1.00 5.49
N GLY A 108 6.41 -1.49 6.08
CA GLY A 108 6.32 -1.73 7.52
C GLY A 108 5.21 -0.91 8.18
N PHE A 109 5.51 -0.21 9.27
CA PHE A 109 4.49 0.38 10.14
C PHE A 109 4.77 1.84 10.42
N PHE A 110 3.77 2.69 10.17
CA PHE A 110 3.79 4.10 10.56
C PHE A 110 5.01 4.88 10.07
N ASN A 111 5.61 4.49 8.94
CA ASN A 111 6.68 5.28 8.34
C ASN A 111 6.09 6.50 7.61
N SER A 112 6.81 7.61 7.61
CA SER A 112 6.44 8.86 6.95
C SER A 112 7.56 9.33 6.02
N GLY A 113 7.25 9.62 4.76
CA GLY A 113 8.23 10.06 3.76
C GLY A 113 8.41 9.04 2.65
N ASN A 114 9.65 8.78 2.22
CA ASN A 114 9.91 7.95 1.05
C ASN A 114 10.91 6.81 1.32
N SER A 115 10.62 5.60 0.81
CA SER A 115 11.56 4.47 0.83
C SER A 115 12.07 4.07 2.22
N ASN A 116 11.26 4.25 3.26
CA ASN A 116 11.62 3.80 4.61
C ASN A 116 11.15 2.37 4.85
N GLU A 117 11.98 1.58 5.53
CA GLU A 117 11.69 0.21 5.91
C GLU A 117 11.74 0.04 7.43
N GLY A 118 10.69 -0.56 8.01
CA GLY A 118 10.61 -0.85 9.43
C GLY A 118 9.49 -0.06 10.12
N PHE A 119 9.80 0.62 11.22
CA PHE A 119 8.79 1.17 12.13
C PHE A 119 9.06 2.64 12.44
N PHE A 120 8.04 3.49 12.29
CA PHE A 120 8.06 4.88 12.74
C PHE A 120 9.21 5.74 12.19
N ASN A 121 9.82 5.35 11.07
CA ASN A 121 10.86 6.16 10.46
C ASN A 121 10.24 7.38 9.77
N THR A 122 10.95 8.52 9.79
CA THR A 122 10.54 9.74 9.10
C THR A 122 11.66 10.26 8.19
N GLY A 123 11.31 10.67 6.99
CA GLY A 123 12.27 11.16 5.99
C GLY A 123 12.47 10.15 4.87
N MET A 124 13.72 9.85 4.50
CA MET A 124 14.02 9.07 3.30
C MET A 124 15.01 7.93 3.54
N PHE A 125 14.80 6.78 2.91
CA PHE A 125 15.77 5.67 2.88
C PHE A 125 16.22 5.15 4.25
N ASN A 126 15.43 5.33 5.30
CA ASN A 126 15.79 4.83 6.61
C ASN A 126 15.38 3.37 6.77
N ASN A 127 16.25 2.56 7.38
CA ASN A 127 15.96 1.17 7.71
C ASN A 127 16.07 0.94 9.21
N GLY A 128 14.97 0.54 9.85
CA GLY A 128 14.95 0.19 11.26
C GLY A 128 13.80 0.85 12.01
N ILE A 129 14.08 1.42 13.18
CA ILE A 129 13.06 1.92 14.09
C ILE A 129 13.31 3.37 14.44
N TYR A 130 12.33 4.23 14.20
CA TYR A 130 12.32 5.61 14.70
C TYR A 130 13.52 6.46 14.23
N ASN A 131 14.07 6.17 13.05
CA ASN A 131 15.10 7.02 12.48
C ASN A 131 14.46 8.23 11.80
N SER A 132 15.06 9.41 11.96
CA SER A 132 14.62 10.65 11.33
C SER A 132 15.74 11.26 10.48
N GLY A 133 15.46 11.58 9.22
CA GLY A 133 16.43 12.15 8.29
C GLY A 133 16.59 11.27 7.06
N VAL A 134 17.81 11.12 6.56
CA VAL A 134 18.09 10.41 5.31
C VAL A 134 19.09 9.27 5.52
N ALA A 135 18.79 8.10 4.96
CA ALA A 135 19.73 6.99 4.83
C ALA A 135 20.33 6.49 6.16
N SER A 136 19.58 6.56 7.24
CA SER A 136 20.03 6.03 8.54
C SER A 136 19.55 4.60 8.77
N THR A 137 20.39 3.79 9.41
CA THR A 137 20.06 2.41 9.79
C THR A 137 20.17 2.17 11.30
N GLY A 138 19.21 1.44 11.87
CA GLY A 138 19.20 1.09 13.29
C GLY A 138 18.05 1.74 14.03
N ILE A 139 18.30 2.27 15.22
CA ILE A 139 17.26 2.69 16.16
C ILE A 139 17.47 4.14 16.59
N ALA A 140 16.45 4.97 16.44
CA ALA A 140 16.38 6.32 16.99
C ALA A 140 17.54 7.25 16.53
N ASN A 141 18.09 7.07 15.33
CA ASN A 141 19.08 7.99 14.79
C ASN A 141 18.38 9.24 14.23
N SER A 142 18.91 10.43 14.54
CA SER A 142 18.45 11.70 13.99
C SER A 142 19.57 12.39 13.22
N GLY A 143 19.35 12.65 11.94
CA GLY A 143 20.37 13.13 11.01
C GLY A 143 20.49 12.20 9.81
N ASN A 144 21.58 12.34 9.07
CA ASN A 144 21.80 11.66 7.80
C ASN A 144 22.92 10.62 7.88
N ALA A 145 22.76 9.52 7.16
CA ALA A 145 23.80 8.51 6.95
C ALA A 145 24.40 7.96 8.26
N SER A 146 23.58 7.85 9.32
CA SER A 146 24.01 7.35 10.63
C SER A 146 23.59 5.90 10.83
N SER A 147 24.42 5.14 11.56
CA SER A 147 24.17 3.72 11.84
C SER A 147 24.30 3.39 13.33
N GLY A 148 23.39 2.57 13.84
CA GLY A 148 23.41 2.12 15.23
C GLY A 148 22.26 2.69 16.05
N VAL A 149 22.54 3.18 17.26
CA VAL A 149 21.48 3.49 18.25
C VAL A 149 21.60 4.91 18.79
N ALA A 150 20.54 5.70 18.65
CA ALA A 150 20.41 7.01 19.29
C ALA A 150 21.56 7.97 18.96
N ASN A 151 22.05 7.96 17.72
CA ASN A 151 23.00 8.97 17.25
C ASN A 151 22.26 10.23 16.81
N SER A 152 22.76 11.40 17.19
CA SER A 152 22.32 12.70 16.70
C SER A 152 23.44 13.35 15.90
N GLY A 153 23.15 13.78 14.67
CA GLY A 153 24.13 14.29 13.72
C GLY A 153 24.32 13.35 12.53
N ASP A 154 25.22 13.75 11.64
CA ASP A 154 25.43 13.11 10.35
C ASP A 154 26.64 12.18 10.33
N ASN A 155 26.60 11.13 9.52
CA ASN A 155 27.73 10.25 9.26
C ASN A 155 28.34 9.59 10.51
N SER A 156 27.50 9.27 11.51
CA SER A 156 27.95 8.68 12.77
C SER A 156 27.63 7.18 12.85
N SER A 157 28.50 6.41 13.51
CA SER A 157 28.32 4.96 13.73
C SER A 157 28.50 4.57 15.19
N GLY A 158 27.68 3.67 15.70
CA GLY A 158 27.72 3.23 17.09
C GLY A 158 26.53 3.74 17.88
N ALA A 159 26.71 4.26 19.10
CA ALA A 159 25.58 4.70 19.90
C ALA A 159 25.80 5.96 20.74
N PHE A 160 24.74 6.75 20.86
CA PHE A 160 24.69 7.96 21.69
C PHE A 160 25.71 9.04 21.29
N ASN A 161 26.13 9.05 20.03
CA ASN A 161 26.96 10.12 19.47
C ASN A 161 26.13 11.40 19.30
N GLN A 162 26.70 12.57 19.59
CA GLN A 162 26.04 13.88 19.54
C GLN A 162 26.84 14.85 18.69
N GLY A 163 26.96 14.52 17.40
CA GLY A 163 27.66 15.31 16.40
C GLY A 163 27.96 14.47 15.16
N ASP A 164 28.73 15.08 14.27
CA ASP A 164 29.00 14.51 12.97
C ASP A 164 30.29 13.69 12.96
N ASN A 165 30.35 12.69 12.09
CA ASN A 165 31.55 11.90 11.81
C ASN A 165 32.13 11.15 13.03
N GLN A 166 31.28 10.71 13.95
CA GLN A 166 31.71 10.01 15.15
C GLN A 166 31.59 8.50 14.99
N ALA A 167 32.50 7.75 15.60
CA ALA A 167 32.42 6.30 15.70
C ALA A 167 32.55 5.86 17.15
N GLY A 168 31.76 4.87 17.55
CA GLY A 168 31.81 4.30 18.91
C GLY A 168 30.67 4.79 19.79
N PHE A 169 30.99 5.10 21.05
CA PHE A 169 30.00 5.41 22.06
C PHE A 169 30.22 6.80 22.65
N PHE A 170 29.13 7.57 22.83
CA PHE A 170 29.12 8.85 23.54
C PHE A 170 30.04 9.93 22.95
N GLY A 171 30.26 9.91 21.63
CA GLY A 171 31.04 10.93 20.93
C GLY A 171 32.51 11.01 21.34
N GLN A 172 33.12 9.86 21.69
CA GLN A 172 34.56 9.79 21.86
C GLN A 172 35.25 10.06 20.51
N PRO A 173 36.30 10.90 20.48
CA PRO A 173 37.01 11.28 19.26
C PRO A 173 37.72 10.10 18.59
#